data_AF-A0A519UXA2-F1
#
_entry.id   AF-A0A519UXA2-F1
#
_cell.length_a   1.000
_cell.length_b   1.000
_cell.length_c   1.000
_cell.angle_alpha   90.00
_cell.angle_beta   90.00
_cell.angle_gamma   90.00
#
_symmetry.space_group_name_H-M   'P 1'
#
loop_
_entity.id
_entity.type
_entity.pdbx_description
1 polymer ?
#
loop_
_entity_poly.entity_id
_entity_poly.type
_entity_poly.pdbx_seq_one_letter_code
_entity_poly.pdbx_strand_id
1 'polypeptide(L)' 'EWCLNQSRELMAHGVPCLHYYSMGKSEAIRRVAVGLF' A
#
# COMPACT_ATOMS: atom_id res chain seq x y z
N GLU A 1 6.14 6.53 -4.19
CA GLU A 1 5.02 7.13 -4.96
C GLU A 1 4.19 6.08 -5.69
N TRP A 2 4.79 5.24 -6.55
CA TRP A 2 4.06 4.22 -7.32
C TRP A 2 3.16 3.28 -6.48
N CYS A 3 3.70 2.59 -5.45
CA CYS A 3 2.88 1.69 -4.62
C CYS A 3 1.71 2.40 -3.93
N LEU A 4 1.89 3.68 -3.56
CA LEU A 4 0.85 4.45 -2.87
C LEU A 4 -0.31 4.75 -3.83
N ASN A 5 -0.01 5.16 -5.06
CA ASN A 5 -1.03 5.44 -6.08
C ASN A 5 -1.78 4.16 -6.48
N GLN A 6 -1.06 3.06 -6.73
CA GLN A 6 -1.70 1.77 -7.03
C GLN A 6 -2.60 1.31 -5.87
N SER A 7 -2.17 1.49 -4.62
CA SER A 7 -2.97 1.13 -3.46
C SER A 7 -4.28 1.92 -3.41
N ARG A 8 -4.25 3.23 -3.73
CA ARG A 8 -5.45 4.08 -3.80
C ARG A 8 -6.41 3.63 -4.90
N GLU A 9 -5.90 3.29 -6.08
CA GLU A 9 -6.71 2.76 -7.18
C GLU A 9 -7.41 1.46 -6.79
N LEU A 10 -6.68 0.52 -6.20
CA LEU A 10 -7.25 -0.76 -5.74
C LEU A 10 -8.30 -0.55 -4.63
N MET A 11 -8.05 0.35 -3.68
CA MET A 11 -9.05 0.72 -2.65
C MET A 11 -10.30 1.35 -3.27
N ALA A 12 -10.15 2.23 -4.27
CA ALA A 12 -11.27 2.82 -5.00
C ALA A 12 -12.09 1.77 -5.78
N HIS A 13 -11.44 0.71 -6.26
CA HIS A 13 -12.09 -0.45 -6.86
C HIS A 13 -12.68 -1.44 -5.83
N GLY A 14 -12.55 -1.16 -4.53
CA GLY A 14 -13.22 -1.93 -3.47
C GLY A 14 -12.58 -3.27 -3.15
N VAL A 15 -11.26 -3.43 -3.38
CA VAL A 15 -10.58 -4.67 -2.94
C VAL A 15 -10.71 -4.85 -1.41
N PRO A 16 -10.87 -6.09 -0.92
CA PRO A 16 -11.10 -6.33 0.50
C PRO A 16 -9.85 -6.10 1.35
N CYS A 17 -8.65 -6.24 0.78
CA CYS A 17 -7.39 -6.02 1.48
C CYS A 17 -6.22 -5.73 0.52
N LEU A 18 -5.13 -5.21 1.08
CA LEU A 18 -3.86 -5.01 0.40
C LEU A 18 -2.77 -5.78 1.16
N HIS A 19 -2.15 -6.77 0.50
CA HIS A 19 -1.04 -7.54 1.06
C HIS A 19 0.27 -7.12 0.39
N TYR A 20 1.31 -6.83 1.19
CA TYR A 20 2.60 -6.34 0.71
C TYR A 20 3.74 -7.29 1.04
N TYR A 21 4.55 -7.62 0.04
CA TYR A 21 5.83 -8.29 0.25
C TYR A 21 6.91 -7.27 0.60
N SER A 22 7.28 -7.20 1.89
CA SER A 22 8.27 -6.22 2.37
C SER A 22 9.70 -6.57 1.99
N MET A 23 9.98 -7.83 1.62
CA MET A 23 11.33 -8.34 1.35
C MET A 23 12.33 -7.99 2.47
N GLY A 24 11.86 -8.00 3.72
CA GLY A 24 12.66 -7.62 4.89
C GLY A 24 12.83 -6.10 5.11
N LYS A 25 12.21 -5.25 4.28
CA LYS A 25 12.30 -3.79 4.33
C LYS A 25 10.94 -3.17 4.68
N SER A 26 10.62 -3.11 5.97
CA SER A 26 9.31 -2.65 6.47
C SER A 26 9.05 -1.15 6.29
N GLU A 27 10.10 -0.32 6.21
CA GLU A 27 9.97 1.14 6.15
C GLU A 27 9.19 1.61 4.92
N ALA A 28 9.41 0.99 3.76
CA ALA A 28 8.70 1.32 2.53
C ALA A 28 7.19 1.07 2.67
N ILE A 29 6.81 -0.05 3.29
CA ILE A 29 5.41 -0.41 3.54
C ILE A 29 4.78 0.51 4.58
N ARG A 30 5.53 0.88 5.64
CA ARG A 30 5.07 1.85 6.64
C ARG A 30 4.72 3.19 6.01
N ARG A 31 5.58 3.71 5.13
CA ARG A 31 5.32 4.98 4.42
C ARG A 31 4.09 4.90 3.53
N VAL A 32 3.84 3.76 2.89
CA VAL A 32 2.61 3.54 2.10
C VAL A 32 1.39 3.52 3.03
N ALA A 33 1.44 2.75 4.11
CA ALA A 33 0.33 2.65 5.08
C ALA A 33 -0.06 4.01 5.67
N VAL A 34 0.92 4.82 6.11
CA VAL A 34 0.69 6.19 6.61
C VAL A 34 0.08 7.12 5.56
N GLY A 35 0.31 6.87 4.27
CA GLY A 35 -0.30 7.64 3.18
C GLY A 35 -1.73 7.21 2.82
N LEU A 36 -2.21 6.11 3.39
CA LEU A 36 -3.52 5.51 3.12
C LEU A 36 -4.48 5.54 4.33
N PHE A 37 -3.94 5.48 5.55
CA PHE A 37 -4.67 5.37 6.82
C PHE A 37 -4.11 6.36 7.85
#